data_AF-A0A3M2ZTG6-F1
#
_entry.id   AF-A0A3M2ZTG6-F1
#
_cell.length_a   1.000
_cell.length_b   1.000
_cell.length_c   1.000
_cell.angle_alpha   90.00
_cell.angle_beta   90.00
_cell.angle_gamma   90.00
#
_symmetry.space_group_name_H-M   'P 1'
#
loop_
_entity.id
_entity.type
_entity.pdbx_description
1 polymer ?
#
loop_
_entity_poly.entity_id
_entity_poly.type
_entity_poly.pdbx_seq_one_letter_code
_entity_poly.pdbx_strand_id
1 'polypeptide(L)'
;LLQTFLKHPDFQPKTQYSKNDFKNESTEWDTVNSRADGDFGYLPPLRQNYVRAVYELKKTINRMRASGTDLEEIAKHAHEARTNLKIEYRKFTPPELLETINARNMNKYGNPMGPTFDDLINKGKTFEQIIDSATRAGGEDIF
;
A
#
# COMPACT_ATOMS: atom_id res chain seq x y z
N LEU A 1 8.20 17.87 -7.13
CA LEU A 1 7.19 16.99 -7.77
C LEU A 1 6.28 16.30 -6.74
N LEU A 2 6.81 15.58 -5.71
CA LEU A 2 5.99 15.03 -4.62
C LEU A 2 5.29 16.10 -3.74
N GLN A 3 5.99 17.19 -3.41
CA GLN A 3 5.42 18.27 -2.58
C GLN A 3 4.23 18.97 -3.24
N THR A 4 4.13 18.96 -4.57
CA THR A 4 3.02 19.59 -5.30
C THR A 4 1.78 18.70 -5.28
N PHE A 5 1.96 17.37 -5.24
CA PHE A 5 0.86 16.40 -5.18
C PHE A 5 0.14 16.44 -3.83
N LEU A 6 0.87 16.57 -2.72
CA LEU A 6 0.31 16.57 -1.36
C LEU A 6 -0.43 17.86 -0.97
N LYS A 7 -0.31 18.93 -1.76
CA LYS A 7 -1.00 20.21 -1.52
C LYS A 7 -2.35 20.33 -2.23
N HIS A 8 -2.79 19.29 -2.96
CA HIS A 8 -4.10 19.29 -3.60
C HIS A 8 -5.22 19.32 -2.53
N PRO A 9 -6.32 20.07 -2.73
CA PRO A 9 -7.42 20.18 -1.77
C PRO A 9 -8.02 18.83 -1.35
N ASP A 10 -7.99 17.84 -2.26
CA ASP A 10 -8.51 16.50 -2.01
C ASP A 10 -7.64 15.64 -1.07
N PHE A 11 -6.41 16.08 -0.78
CA PHE A 11 -5.51 15.46 0.19
C PHE A 11 -5.49 16.17 1.54
N GLN A 12 -6.28 17.23 1.71
CA GLN A 12 -6.50 17.85 3.02
C GLN A 12 -7.59 17.07 3.76
N PRO A 13 -7.41 16.78 5.06
CA PRO A 13 -8.41 16.06 5.85
C PRO A 13 -9.71 16.88 5.90
N LYS A 14 -10.75 16.40 5.21
CA LYS A 14 -12.11 16.92 5.33
C LYS A 14 -12.65 16.47 6.69
N THR A 15 -13.19 17.42 7.45
CA THR A 15 -13.69 17.24 8.81
C THR A 15 -14.74 16.14 8.89
N GLN A 16 -14.44 15.15 9.75
CA GLN A 16 -15.32 14.14 10.37
C GLN A 16 -16.20 13.28 9.45
N TYR A 17 -15.73 12.05 9.18
CA TYR A 17 -16.60 10.96 8.72
C TYR A 17 -17.34 10.36 9.93
N SER A 18 -18.67 10.45 9.92
CA SER A 18 -19.55 9.84 10.91
C SER A 18 -19.84 8.38 10.52
N LYS A 19 -19.75 7.45 11.49
CA LYS A 19 -20.06 6.02 11.28
C LYS A 19 -21.51 5.75 10.83
N ASN A 20 -22.38 6.75 10.84
CA ASN A 20 -23.82 6.58 10.60
C ASN A 20 -24.26 6.82 9.15
N ASP A 21 -23.34 7.19 8.24
CA ASP A 21 -23.70 7.46 6.83
C ASP A 21 -23.84 6.19 5.96
N PHE A 22 -23.62 5.01 6.55
CA PHE A 22 -23.80 3.73 5.86
C PHE A 22 -25.10 3.05 6.30
N LYS A 23 -26.21 3.40 5.65
CA LYS A 23 -27.36 2.49 5.57
C LYS A 23 -27.95 2.42 4.16
N ASN A 24 -27.85 1.20 3.62
CA ASN A 24 -28.76 0.51 2.69
C ASN A 24 -28.90 1.11 1.28
N GLU A 25 -28.69 0.43 0.15
CA GLU A 25 -28.78 -1.00 -0.20
C GLU A 25 -27.93 -1.30 -1.45
N SER A 26 -27.19 -2.41 -1.45
CA SER A 26 -27.11 -3.34 -2.58
C SER A 26 -26.47 -4.67 -2.16
N THR A 27 -27.11 -5.74 -2.60
CA THR A 27 -27.05 -7.14 -2.18
C THR A 27 -26.01 -7.98 -2.94
N GLU A 28 -25.83 -9.23 -2.46
CA GLU A 28 -25.18 -10.41 -3.06
C GLU A 28 -23.70 -10.29 -3.46
N TRP A 29 -22.95 -11.31 -3.04
CA TRP A 29 -21.51 -11.41 -2.79
C TRP A 29 -20.65 -11.54 -4.07
N ASP A 30 -21.11 -10.91 -5.13
CA ASP A 30 -20.57 -10.99 -6.48
C ASP A 30 -20.64 -9.56 -7.05
N THR A 31 -19.60 -8.92 -7.56
CA THR A 31 -18.41 -9.47 -8.18
C THR A 31 -17.41 -8.29 -8.34
N VAL A 32 -16.11 -8.62 -8.39
CA VAL A 32 -15.03 -7.87 -9.09
C VAL A 32 -14.33 -6.69 -8.38
N ASN A 33 -13.09 -6.99 -8.01
CA ASN A 33 -11.86 -6.18 -8.12
C ASN A 33 -11.85 -4.78 -7.48
N SER A 34 -10.87 -4.61 -6.59
CA SER A 34 -10.06 -3.39 -6.52
C SER A 34 -10.09 -2.67 -7.87
N ARG A 35 -10.75 -1.51 -7.96
CA ARG A 35 -10.73 -0.71 -9.17
C ARG A 35 -9.26 -0.51 -9.55
N ALA A 36 -8.95 -0.55 -10.85
CA ALA A 36 -7.56 -0.47 -11.34
C ALA A 36 -6.83 0.82 -10.94
N ASP A 37 -7.54 1.79 -10.35
CA ASP A 37 -7.07 3.07 -9.83
C ASP A 37 -6.81 3.07 -8.30
N GLY A 38 -7.03 1.95 -7.60
CA GLY A 38 -6.86 1.85 -6.15
C GLY A 38 -7.99 2.48 -5.33
N ASP A 39 -9.13 2.80 -5.94
CA ASP A 39 -10.33 3.22 -5.22
C ASP A 39 -11.08 2.00 -4.69
N PHE A 40 -11.08 1.87 -3.35
CA PHE A 40 -11.83 0.85 -2.64
C PHE A 40 -13.15 1.38 -2.07
N GLY A 41 -13.41 2.69 -2.07
CA GLY A 41 -14.67 3.29 -1.58
C GLY A 41 -14.95 3.19 -0.07
N TYR A 42 -14.57 2.09 0.60
CA TYR A 42 -14.82 1.82 2.02
C TYR A 42 -13.63 2.09 2.95
N LEU A 43 -12.43 2.26 2.40
CA LEU A 43 -11.22 2.48 3.20
C LEU A 43 -11.11 3.94 3.68
N PRO A 44 -10.48 4.23 4.85
CA PRO A 44 -10.17 5.60 5.25
C PRO A 44 -9.36 6.35 4.18
N PRO A 45 -9.53 7.66 3.98
CA PRO A 45 -8.87 8.40 2.89
C PRO A 45 -7.35 8.23 2.84
N LEU A 46 -6.67 8.25 3.99
CA LEU A 46 -5.22 8.02 4.07
C LEU A 46 -4.83 6.64 3.52
N ARG A 47 -5.63 5.61 3.82
CA ARG A 47 -5.41 4.25 3.37
C ARG A 47 -5.68 4.10 1.87
N GLN A 48 -6.74 4.73 1.35
CA GLN A 48 -7.01 4.79 -0.10
C GLN A 48 -5.84 5.43 -0.86
N ASN A 49 -5.30 6.53 -0.35
CA ASN A 49 -4.17 7.21 -0.98
C ASN A 49 -2.90 6.34 -0.99
N TYR A 50 -2.62 5.64 0.10
CA TYR A 50 -1.51 4.67 0.15
C TYR A 50 -1.72 3.53 -0.85
N VAL A 51 -2.91 2.96 -0.91
CA VAL A 51 -3.27 1.94 -1.91
C VAL A 51 -3.00 2.45 -3.32
N ARG A 52 -3.50 3.64 -3.67
CA ARG A 52 -3.32 4.23 -4.99
C ARG A 52 -1.84 4.39 -5.32
N ALA A 53 -1.05 4.92 -4.40
CA ALA A 53 0.39 5.07 -4.58
C ALA A 53 1.10 3.72 -4.84
N VAL A 54 0.63 2.64 -4.19
CA VAL A 54 1.12 1.28 -4.43
C VAL A 54 0.75 0.77 -5.82
N TYR A 55 -0.46 1.02 -6.29
CA TYR A 55 -0.85 0.66 -7.67
C TYR A 55 -0.08 1.47 -8.71
N GLU A 56 0.18 2.75 -8.46
CA GLU A 56 1.02 3.58 -9.35
C GLU A 56 2.46 3.06 -9.44
N LEU A 57 3.00 2.46 -8.37
CA LEU A 57 4.30 1.78 -8.42
C LEU A 57 4.32 0.68 -9.48
N LYS A 58 3.21 -0.05 -9.68
CA LYS A 58 3.10 -1.07 -10.74
C LYS A 58 3.37 -0.48 -12.14
N LYS A 59 2.93 0.76 -12.40
CA LYS A 59 3.21 1.43 -13.68
C LYS A 59 4.70 1.74 -13.84
N THR A 60 5.37 2.15 -12.77
CA THR A 60 6.84 2.34 -12.79
C THR A 60 7.57 1.03 -13.06
N ILE A 61 7.18 -0.06 -12.38
CA ILE A 61 7.75 -1.39 -12.63
C ILE A 61 7.54 -1.85 -14.07
N ASN A 62 6.36 -1.63 -14.65
CA ASN A 62 6.08 -1.97 -16.04
C ASN A 62 7.00 -1.20 -17.01
N ARG A 63 7.32 0.07 -16.73
CA ARG A 63 8.28 0.84 -17.52
C ARG A 63 9.70 0.28 -17.41
N MET A 64 10.15 -0.10 -16.21
CA MET A 64 11.47 -0.72 -16.02
C MET A 64 11.57 -2.05 -16.78
N ARG A 65 10.51 -2.87 -16.76
CA ARG A 65 10.45 -4.09 -17.57
C ARG A 65 10.55 -3.79 -19.06
N ALA A 66 9.81 -2.79 -19.54
CA ALA A 66 9.82 -2.40 -20.96
C ALA A 66 11.18 -1.84 -21.42
N SER A 67 11.97 -1.24 -20.51
CA SER A 67 13.33 -0.79 -20.80
C SER A 67 14.39 -1.89 -20.69
N GLY A 68 14.01 -3.14 -20.41
CA GLY A 68 14.95 -4.25 -20.28
C GLY A 68 15.82 -4.19 -19.03
N THR A 69 15.37 -3.50 -17.97
CA THR A 69 16.08 -3.47 -16.69
C THR A 69 16.15 -4.87 -16.08
N ASP A 70 17.26 -5.18 -15.41
CA ASP A 70 17.47 -6.47 -14.77
C ASP A 70 16.41 -6.74 -13.68
N LEU A 71 16.03 -8.01 -13.55
CA LEU A 71 14.93 -8.43 -12.69
C LEU A 71 15.24 -8.23 -11.19
N GLU A 72 16.49 -8.45 -10.76
CA GLU A 72 16.91 -8.21 -9.38
C GLU A 72 16.84 -6.72 -9.05
N GLU A 73 17.30 -5.87 -9.98
CA GLU A 73 17.23 -4.41 -9.85
C GLU A 73 15.78 -3.93 -9.75
N ILE A 74 14.88 -4.46 -10.60
CA ILE A 74 13.44 -4.17 -10.52
C ILE A 74 12.88 -4.59 -9.16
N ALA A 75 13.27 -5.76 -8.64
CA ALA A 75 12.78 -6.25 -7.35
C ALA A 75 13.25 -5.40 -6.17
N LYS A 76 14.54 -5.01 -6.15
CA LYS A 76 15.09 -4.10 -5.14
C LYS A 76 14.37 -2.76 -5.18
N HIS A 77 14.23 -2.18 -6.38
CA HIS A 77 13.49 -0.92 -6.55
C HIS A 77 12.04 -1.02 -6.08
N ALA A 78 11.33 -2.09 -6.45
CA ALA A 78 9.94 -2.29 -6.04
C ALA A 78 9.80 -2.36 -4.51
N HIS A 79 10.65 -3.15 -3.85
CA HIS A 79 10.63 -3.31 -2.39
C HIS A 79 10.98 -2.00 -1.68
N GLU A 80 12.04 -1.32 -2.12
CA GLU A 80 12.48 -0.04 -1.55
C GLU A 80 11.42 1.04 -1.73
N ALA A 81 10.89 1.22 -2.94
CA ALA A 81 9.84 2.20 -3.23
C ALA A 81 8.60 1.93 -2.37
N ARG A 82 8.20 0.67 -2.20
CA ARG A 82 7.09 0.31 -1.33
C ARG A 82 7.39 0.60 0.14
N THR A 83 8.62 0.40 0.58
CA THR A 83 9.06 0.73 1.94
C THR A 83 9.05 2.24 2.18
N ASN A 84 9.44 3.04 1.20
CA ASN A 84 9.37 4.50 1.26
C ASN A 84 7.93 5.01 1.35
N LEU A 85 7.00 4.44 0.58
CA LEU A 85 5.57 4.73 0.74
C LEU A 85 5.08 4.41 2.16
N LYS A 86 5.49 3.25 2.68
CA LYS A 86 5.18 2.82 4.04
C LYS A 86 5.70 3.82 5.09
N ILE A 87 6.88 4.41 4.91
CA ILE A 87 7.45 5.41 5.83
C ILE A 87 6.66 6.72 5.73
N GLU A 88 6.38 7.18 4.52
CA GLU A 88 5.69 8.45 4.28
C GLU A 88 4.27 8.45 4.87
N TYR A 89 3.48 7.44 4.58
CA TYR A 89 2.09 7.38 5.06
C TYR A 89 1.97 7.18 6.57
N ARG A 90 2.97 6.53 7.21
CA ARG A 90 3.01 6.38 8.67
C ARG A 90 3.12 7.71 9.42
N LYS A 91 3.68 8.76 8.80
CA LYS A 91 3.75 10.11 9.40
C LYS A 91 2.37 10.72 9.64
N PHE A 92 1.36 10.26 8.91
CA PHE A 92 -0.02 10.75 8.97
C PHE A 92 -0.97 9.73 9.62
N THR A 93 -0.49 8.53 9.96
CA THR A 93 -1.30 7.50 10.62
C THR A 93 -1.52 7.87 12.08
N PRO A 94 -2.77 7.82 12.61
CA PRO A 94 -3.03 8.04 14.02
C PRO A 94 -2.17 7.11 14.92
N PRO A 95 -1.60 7.61 16.04
CA PRO A 95 -0.66 6.85 16.86
C PRO A 95 -1.17 5.47 17.31
N GLU A 96 -2.40 5.36 17.80
CA GLU A 96 -2.99 4.09 18.25
C GLU A 96 -3.10 3.04 17.12
N LEU A 97 -3.45 3.49 15.91
CA LEU A 97 -3.50 2.63 14.73
C LEU A 97 -2.09 2.24 14.28
N LEU A 98 -1.13 3.16 14.38
CA LEU A 98 0.27 2.88 14.07
C LEU A 98 0.87 1.83 15.02
N GLU A 99 0.54 1.90 16.32
CA GLU A 99 0.91 0.88 17.30
C GLU A 99 0.34 -0.48 16.94
N THR A 100 -0.94 -0.54 16.58
CA THR A 100 -1.61 -1.77 16.11
C THR A 100 -0.88 -2.38 14.89
N ILE A 101 -0.56 -1.55 13.89
CA ILE A 101 0.18 -1.98 12.69
C ILE A 101 1.58 -2.50 13.05
N ASN A 102 2.29 -1.78 13.92
CA ASN A 102 3.66 -2.12 14.32
C ASN A 102 3.69 -3.42 15.12
N ALA A 103 2.78 -3.61 16.08
CA ALA A 103 2.65 -4.83 16.86
C ALA A 103 2.33 -6.04 15.97
N ARG A 104 1.39 -5.89 15.04
CA ARG A 104 1.04 -6.92 14.06
C ARG A 104 2.23 -7.29 13.17
N ASN A 105 2.97 -6.29 12.66
CA ASN A 105 4.14 -6.55 11.83
C ASN A 105 5.28 -7.20 12.62
N MET A 106 5.49 -6.79 13.87
CA MET A 106 6.45 -7.44 14.74
C MET A 106 6.11 -8.90 14.95
N ASN A 107 4.88 -9.21 15.36
CA ASN A 107 4.45 -10.59 15.61
C ASN A 107 4.62 -11.47 14.36
N LYS A 108 4.30 -10.93 13.17
CA LYS A 108 4.31 -11.70 11.92
C LYS A 108 5.70 -11.82 11.27
N TYR A 109 6.54 -10.80 11.40
CA TYR A 109 7.75 -10.67 10.60
C TYR A 109 9.03 -10.43 11.40
N GLY A 110 8.95 -10.16 12.70
CA GLY A 110 10.13 -9.77 13.46
C GLY A 110 10.59 -8.32 13.19
N ASN A 111 9.80 -7.53 12.45
CA ASN A 111 10.17 -6.17 12.04
C ASN A 111 8.92 -5.26 11.94
N PRO A 112 8.90 -4.06 12.55
CA PRO A 112 7.73 -3.17 12.54
C PRO A 112 7.37 -2.63 11.14
N MET A 113 8.33 -2.59 10.20
CA MET A 113 8.12 -2.19 8.81
C MET A 113 7.68 -3.35 7.90
N GLY A 114 7.71 -4.58 8.43
CA GLY A 114 7.57 -5.83 7.67
C GLY A 114 8.92 -6.38 7.22
N PRO A 115 8.94 -7.43 6.39
CA PRO A 115 10.18 -8.10 6.01
C PRO A 115 11.08 -7.18 5.17
N THR A 116 12.39 -7.26 5.41
CA THR A 116 13.43 -6.68 4.56
C THR A 116 13.52 -7.41 3.22
N PHE A 117 14.27 -6.89 2.26
CA PHE A 117 14.51 -7.58 1.00
C PHE A 117 15.22 -8.92 1.25
N ASP A 118 16.26 -8.91 2.09
CA ASP A 118 17.02 -10.12 2.47
C ASP A 118 16.15 -11.13 3.21
N ASP A 119 15.23 -10.70 4.08
CA ASP A 119 14.27 -11.62 4.71
C ASP A 119 13.42 -12.36 3.68
N LEU A 120 13.06 -11.71 2.56
CA LEU A 120 12.27 -12.33 1.50
C LEU A 120 13.12 -13.33 0.70
N ILE A 121 14.35 -12.96 0.36
CA ILE A 121 15.30 -13.85 -0.33
C ILE A 121 15.62 -15.07 0.53
N ASN A 122 15.94 -14.87 1.81
CA ASN A 122 16.21 -15.95 2.77
C ASN A 122 15.02 -16.89 2.98
N LYS A 123 13.79 -16.40 2.76
CA LYS A 123 12.55 -17.20 2.75
C LYS A 123 12.28 -17.89 1.41
N GLY A 124 13.21 -17.81 0.46
CA GLY A 124 13.10 -18.45 -0.86
C GLY A 124 12.15 -17.74 -1.83
N LYS A 125 11.85 -16.45 -1.61
CA LYS A 125 11.04 -15.68 -2.57
C LYS A 125 11.84 -15.40 -3.84
N THR A 126 11.19 -15.56 -4.99
CA THR A 126 11.76 -15.12 -6.27
C THR A 126 11.62 -13.61 -6.42
N PHE A 127 12.42 -13.01 -7.30
CA PHE A 127 12.32 -11.59 -7.62
C PHE A 127 10.93 -11.20 -8.15
N GLU A 128 10.28 -12.03 -8.97
CA GLU A 128 8.89 -11.84 -9.39
C GLU A 128 7.92 -11.79 -8.21
N GLN A 129 8.06 -12.70 -7.25
CA GLN A 129 7.19 -12.72 -6.07
C GLN A 129 7.41 -11.48 -5.21
N ILE A 130 8.64 -10.98 -5.11
CA ILE A 130 8.95 -9.73 -4.41
C ILE A 130 8.28 -8.55 -5.14
N ILE A 131 8.42 -8.46 -6.47
CA ILE A 131 7.79 -7.42 -7.29
C ILE A 131 6.26 -7.45 -7.17
N ASP A 132 5.64 -8.63 -7.27
CA ASP A 132 4.18 -8.78 -7.13
C ASP A 132 3.73 -8.32 -5.73
N SER A 133 4.40 -8.80 -4.68
CA SER A 133 4.06 -8.44 -3.30
C SER A 133 4.24 -6.94 -3.00
N ALA A 134 5.25 -6.30 -3.61
CA ALA A 134 5.52 -4.88 -3.43
C ALA A 134 4.50 -3.98 -4.15
N THR A 135 3.86 -4.47 -5.21
CA THR A 135 2.91 -3.73 -6.06
C THR A 135 1.44 -4.02 -5.76
N ARG A 136 1.15 -4.88 -4.78
CA ARG A 136 -0.22 -5.11 -4.25
C ARG A 136 -0.41 -4.50 -2.87
N ALA A 137 -1.56 -3.88 -2.64
CA ALA A 137 -1.93 -3.45 -1.29
C ALA A 137 -2.14 -4.70 -0.40
N GLY A 138 -1.68 -4.65 0.85
CA GLY A 138 -2.01 -5.64 1.89
C GLY A 138 -2.45 -4.93 3.16
N GLY A 139 -2.83 -5.65 4.22
CA GLY A 139 -3.33 -5.03 5.46
C GLY A 139 -4.85 -4.99 5.60
N GLU A 140 -5.56 -5.83 4.84
CA GLU A 140 -7.02 -6.03 4.90
C GLU A 140 -7.48 -6.62 6.24
N ASP A 141 -6.55 -7.18 7.02
CA ASP A 141 -6.79 -7.65 8.39
C ASP A 141 -6.93 -6.51 9.41
N ILE A 142 -6.58 -5.27 9.02
CA ILE A 142 -6.59 -4.08 9.89
C ILE A 142 -7.62 -3.04 9.41
N PHE A 143 -7.91 -2.99 8.11
CA PHE A 143 -8.81 -2.01 7.46
C PHE A 143 -9.86 -2.71 6.63
#